data_AF-A0A7V8JIQ3-F1
#
_entry.id   AF-A0A7V8JIQ3-F1
#
_cell.length_a   1.000
_cell.length_b   1.000
_cell.length_c   1.000
_cell.angle_alpha   90.00
_cell.angle_beta   90.00
_cell.angle_gamma   90.00
#
_symmetry.space_group_name_H-M   'P 1'
#
loop_
_entity.id
_entity.type
_entity.pdbx_description
1 polymer ?
#
loop_
_entity_poly.entity_id
_entity_poly.type
_entity_poly.pdbx_seq_one_letter_code
_entity_poly.pdbx_strand_id
1 'polypeptide(L)'
;MRLHGFVAHSAFVAFAFVSAGSTLAAPRVGPPPGDLISAWIKHRLAVDADRDPLIADARLTNDIVLSPADIYTPVRSVPFSFRGVLWTHTFVDLLSDGYPFSRSTATQALAWDLGMTNGYPGAVDSAHLAPDLGARWAGTQLAKAGVTEAIARKAIGLAGQGAYAVAANYAVAVQILVDKLACYEASEWPSLGLRDDIVQRFMAANALGELRDYDLIYLMRMLQAELSTWHAGEMNMYGRRELPTALRVARVAAAYRDMQGYAHDPCTQGGRHDRSVAATLPTDTTKSMCLVDATDRSVLAWYLTTFDAQTNPEHTNFVVAPAMRMTRLVRPVRPLWLGVFGNELQAHSVNLEVVESLVADQLATDDASEAKAERYTMRRAVFLCAKEIGA
;
A
#
# COMPACT_ATOMS: atom_id res chain seq x y z
N MET A 1 44.44 -40.58 55.54
CA MET A 1 42.99 -40.92 55.49
C MET A 1 42.29 -39.76 54.79
N ARG A 2 41.99 -39.90 53.48
CA ARG A 2 40.64 -40.21 52.93
C ARG A 2 39.59 -39.20 53.43
N LEU A 3 38.85 -38.43 52.63
CA LEU A 3 38.40 -38.60 51.23
C LEU A 3 37.93 -37.24 50.65
N HIS A 4 37.96 -37.17 49.33
CA HIS A 4 37.43 -36.12 48.45
C HIS A 4 35.93 -35.82 48.66
N GLY A 5 35.54 -34.56 48.44
CA GLY A 5 34.16 -34.13 48.22
C GLY A 5 34.07 -33.23 46.99
N PHE A 6 33.71 -33.83 45.85
CA PHE A 6 33.38 -33.18 44.58
C PHE A 6 32.07 -32.38 44.73
N VAL A 7 32.06 -31.11 44.34
CA VAL A 7 30.83 -30.30 44.21
C VAL A 7 30.37 -30.39 42.75
N ALA A 8 29.35 -31.21 42.50
CA ALA A 8 28.69 -31.32 41.21
C ALA A 8 27.76 -30.11 41.00
N HIS A 9 27.99 -29.33 39.94
CA HIS A 9 27.05 -28.35 39.42
C HIS A 9 26.03 -29.07 38.53
N SER A 10 24.85 -29.35 39.07
CA SER A 10 23.70 -29.80 38.28
C SER A 10 23.06 -28.61 37.58
N ALA A 11 23.34 -28.46 36.28
CA ALA A 11 22.59 -27.57 35.41
C ALA A 11 21.19 -28.18 35.18
N PHE A 12 20.16 -27.57 35.79
CA PHE A 12 18.77 -27.84 35.45
C PHE A 12 18.46 -27.23 34.08
N VAL A 13 18.42 -28.06 33.04
CA VAL A 13 17.81 -27.70 31.75
C VAL A 13 16.30 -27.82 31.93
N ALA A 14 15.64 -26.70 32.16
CA ALA A 14 14.19 -26.63 32.13
C ALA A 14 13.71 -26.74 30.68
N PHE A 15 13.27 -27.93 30.28
CA PHE A 15 12.46 -28.11 29.07
C PHE A 15 11.08 -27.51 29.32
N ALA A 16 10.86 -26.29 28.83
CA ALA A 16 9.53 -25.73 28.69
C ALA A 16 8.83 -26.46 27.55
N PHE A 17 7.93 -27.38 27.90
CA PHE A 17 6.91 -27.88 26.97
C PHE A 17 6.01 -26.70 26.60
N VAL A 18 6.22 -26.14 25.41
CA VAL A 18 5.26 -25.24 24.77
C VAL A 18 4.09 -26.12 24.34
N SER A 19 3.06 -26.17 25.18
CA SER A 19 1.76 -26.67 24.80
C SER A 19 1.23 -25.77 23.68
N ALA A 20 1.01 -26.37 22.50
CA ALA A 20 0.28 -25.76 21.40
C ALA A 20 -1.18 -25.56 21.84
N GLY A 21 -1.42 -24.52 22.63
CA GLY A 21 -2.73 -23.96 22.82
C GLY A 21 -3.14 -23.37 21.47
N SER A 22 -4.19 -23.93 20.87
CA SER A 22 -4.89 -23.32 19.76
C SER A 22 -5.33 -21.92 20.20
N THR A 23 -4.51 -20.91 19.92
CA THR A 23 -4.90 -19.53 20.05
C THR A 23 -6.04 -19.32 19.07
N LEU A 24 -7.25 -19.12 19.60
CA LEU A 24 -8.36 -18.59 18.82
C LEU A 24 -7.87 -17.30 18.18
N ALA A 25 -7.59 -17.36 16.87
CA ALA A 25 -7.09 -16.24 16.12
C ALA A 25 -8.06 -15.07 16.30
N ALA A 26 -7.54 -13.93 16.75
CA ALA A 26 -8.33 -12.70 16.80
C ALA A 26 -9.04 -12.48 15.45
N PRO A 27 -10.28 -11.97 15.44
CA PRO A 27 -11.00 -11.72 14.21
C PRO A 27 -10.16 -10.86 13.28
N ARG A 28 -9.80 -11.40 12.10
CA ARG A 28 -8.99 -10.71 11.11
C ARG A 28 -9.75 -9.47 10.62
N VAL A 29 -9.15 -8.29 10.81
CA VAL A 29 -9.70 -7.03 10.30
C VAL A 29 -9.21 -6.83 8.88
N GLY A 30 -9.91 -7.42 7.91
CA GLY A 30 -9.61 -7.27 6.47
C GLY A 30 -9.75 -8.58 5.69
N PRO A 31 -9.59 -8.53 4.35
CA PRO A 31 -9.59 -9.73 3.53
C PRO A 31 -8.39 -10.64 3.89
N PRO A 32 -8.47 -11.96 3.65
CA PRO A 32 -7.37 -12.90 3.88
C PRO A 32 -6.22 -12.68 2.88
N PRO A 33 -5.06 -13.33 3.11
CA PRO A 33 -3.96 -13.32 2.13
C PRO A 33 -4.30 -14.06 0.84
N GLY A 34 -3.44 -13.90 -0.17
CA GLY A 34 -3.49 -14.54 -1.50
C GLY A 34 -3.76 -13.54 -2.62
N ASP A 35 -3.00 -13.61 -3.72
CA ASP A 35 -3.11 -12.68 -4.84
C ASP A 35 -4.15 -13.13 -5.87
N LEU A 36 -5.38 -12.65 -5.70
CA LEU A 36 -6.51 -12.98 -6.56
C LEU A 36 -6.32 -12.53 -8.01
N ILE A 37 -5.72 -11.36 -8.21
CA ILE A 37 -5.55 -10.79 -9.56
C ILE A 37 -4.45 -11.55 -10.31
N SER A 38 -3.32 -11.83 -9.66
CA SER A 38 -2.25 -12.63 -10.28
C SER A 38 -2.70 -14.05 -10.62
N ALA A 39 -3.42 -14.73 -9.71
CA ALA A 39 -3.98 -16.04 -9.99
C ALA A 39 -4.98 -16.02 -11.17
N TRP A 40 -5.77 -14.96 -11.30
CA TRP A 40 -6.68 -14.80 -12.44
C TRP A 40 -5.97 -14.51 -13.75
N ILE A 41 -4.99 -13.60 -13.76
CA ILE A 41 -4.19 -13.29 -14.96
C ILE A 41 -3.39 -14.50 -15.43
N LYS A 42 -2.82 -15.28 -14.52
CA LYS A 42 -2.13 -16.55 -14.84
C LYS A 42 -2.98 -17.46 -15.72
N HIS A 43 -4.25 -17.69 -15.34
CA HIS A 43 -5.16 -18.51 -16.16
C HIS A 43 -5.58 -17.82 -17.46
N ARG A 44 -5.72 -16.48 -17.45
CA ARG A 44 -5.99 -15.73 -18.69
C ARG A 44 -4.85 -15.78 -19.69
N LEU A 45 -3.60 -15.80 -19.26
CA LEU A 45 -2.45 -15.97 -20.15
C LEU A 45 -2.39 -17.40 -20.73
N ALA A 46 -2.85 -18.40 -19.98
CA ALA A 46 -2.92 -19.79 -20.45
C ALA A 46 -4.00 -20.01 -21.53
N VAL A 47 -5.10 -19.26 -21.48
CA VAL A 47 -6.19 -19.34 -22.47
C VAL A 47 -6.03 -18.25 -23.52
N ASP A 48 -6.54 -18.46 -24.74
CA ASP A 48 -6.50 -17.42 -25.77
C ASP A 48 -7.33 -16.20 -25.33
N ALA A 49 -6.71 -15.03 -25.27
CA ALA A 49 -7.25 -13.81 -24.67
C ALA A 49 -8.58 -13.36 -25.32
N ASP A 50 -8.83 -13.79 -26.56
CA ASP A 50 -10.02 -13.44 -27.34
C ASP A 50 -11.30 -14.14 -26.82
N ARG A 51 -11.18 -15.15 -25.95
CA ARG A 51 -12.32 -15.89 -25.37
C ARG A 51 -12.89 -15.30 -24.09
N ASP A 52 -12.17 -14.39 -23.43
CA ASP A 52 -12.65 -13.70 -22.22
C ASP A 52 -12.20 -12.23 -22.27
N PRO A 53 -13.04 -11.29 -22.71
CA PRO A 53 -12.63 -9.89 -22.84
C PRO A 53 -12.29 -9.29 -21.47
N LEU A 54 -11.16 -8.60 -21.40
CA LEU A 54 -10.70 -7.84 -20.22
C LEU A 54 -11.76 -6.85 -19.75
N ILE A 55 -12.06 -6.87 -18.44
CA ILE A 55 -13.10 -6.05 -17.82
C ILE A 55 -12.59 -4.61 -17.71
N ALA A 56 -13.36 -3.63 -18.20
CA ALA A 56 -13.01 -2.22 -18.02
C ALA A 56 -13.12 -1.83 -16.53
N ASP A 57 -12.16 -1.05 -16.01
CA ASP A 57 -12.12 -0.64 -14.60
C ASP A 57 -13.41 0.07 -14.17
N ALA A 58 -13.99 0.90 -15.05
CA ALA A 58 -15.26 1.58 -14.78
C ALA A 58 -16.41 0.58 -14.57
N ARG A 59 -16.44 -0.51 -15.34
CA ARG A 59 -17.46 -1.56 -15.18
C ARG A 59 -17.24 -2.32 -13.88
N LEU A 60 -16.00 -2.71 -13.60
CA LEU A 60 -15.66 -3.38 -12.36
C LEU A 60 -16.04 -2.53 -11.14
N THR A 61 -15.70 -1.25 -11.16
CA THR A 61 -16.02 -0.30 -10.09
C THR A 61 -17.53 -0.21 -9.88
N ASN A 62 -18.32 -0.06 -10.94
CA ASN A 62 -19.80 -0.07 -10.86
C ASN A 62 -20.35 -1.34 -10.18
N ASP A 63 -19.75 -2.49 -10.45
CA ASP A 63 -20.17 -3.78 -9.90
C ASP A 63 -19.73 -3.99 -8.44
N ILE A 64 -18.69 -3.28 -7.96
CA ILE A 64 -18.12 -3.45 -6.61
C ILE A 64 -18.61 -2.38 -5.63
N VAL A 65 -18.77 -1.11 -6.03
CA VAL A 65 -19.14 -0.02 -5.13
C VAL A 65 -20.55 0.51 -5.40
N LEU A 66 -21.18 1.11 -4.38
CA LEU A 66 -22.56 1.63 -4.50
C LEU A 66 -22.66 2.82 -5.47
N SER A 67 -21.74 3.78 -5.38
CA SER A 67 -21.75 5.01 -6.17
C SER A 67 -20.32 5.37 -6.63
N PRO A 68 -19.90 4.98 -7.83
CA PRO A 68 -18.52 5.21 -8.29
C PRO A 68 -18.05 6.66 -8.34
N ALA A 69 -18.98 7.62 -8.43
CA ALA A 69 -18.67 9.05 -8.42
C ALA A 69 -18.50 9.62 -7.00
N ASP A 70 -18.91 8.89 -5.96
CA ASP A 70 -18.79 9.31 -4.57
C ASP A 70 -17.46 8.81 -3.98
N ILE A 71 -16.60 9.74 -3.56
CA ILE A 71 -15.28 9.45 -3.00
C ILE A 71 -15.34 8.70 -1.66
N TYR A 72 -16.51 8.70 -1.01
CA TYR A 72 -16.81 8.04 0.26
C TYR A 72 -17.64 6.75 0.07
N THR A 73 -17.86 6.32 -1.17
CA THR A 73 -18.74 5.18 -1.47
C THR A 73 -18.29 3.91 -0.73
N PRO A 74 -19.22 3.19 -0.07
CA PRO A 74 -18.90 1.88 0.46
C PRO A 74 -18.90 0.82 -0.65
N VAL A 75 -18.23 -0.30 -0.35
CA VAL A 75 -18.33 -1.53 -1.13
C VAL A 75 -19.73 -2.13 -0.98
N ARG A 76 -20.27 -2.69 -2.07
CA ARG A 76 -21.57 -3.38 -2.09
C ARG A 76 -21.53 -4.59 -1.17
N SER A 77 -22.65 -4.85 -0.48
CA SER A 77 -22.83 -6.08 0.29
C SER A 77 -23.00 -7.32 -0.59
N VAL A 78 -23.48 -7.14 -1.82
CA VAL A 78 -23.62 -8.21 -2.80
C VAL A 78 -22.25 -8.47 -3.44
N PRO A 79 -21.74 -9.72 -3.39
CA PRO A 79 -20.47 -10.07 -4.01
C PRO A 79 -20.45 -9.83 -5.52
N PHE A 80 -19.27 -9.48 -6.04
CA PHE A 80 -19.01 -9.42 -7.47
C PHE A 80 -19.33 -10.76 -8.15
N SER A 81 -19.81 -10.70 -9.38
CA SER A 81 -20.20 -11.89 -10.13
C SER A 81 -19.00 -12.55 -10.81
N PHE A 82 -18.24 -13.33 -10.03
CA PHE A 82 -17.18 -14.20 -10.55
C PHE A 82 -17.79 -15.34 -11.39
N ARG A 83 -17.89 -15.17 -12.71
CA ARG A 83 -18.52 -16.11 -13.65
C ARG A 83 -17.52 -16.64 -14.67
N GLY A 84 -17.66 -17.91 -15.04
CA GLY A 84 -16.87 -18.53 -16.10
C GLY A 84 -15.77 -19.44 -15.56
N VAL A 85 -15.18 -20.22 -16.47
CA VAL A 85 -14.21 -21.28 -16.14
C VAL A 85 -12.92 -20.72 -15.54
N LEU A 86 -12.48 -19.53 -15.95
CA LEU A 86 -11.23 -18.93 -15.44
C LEU A 86 -11.32 -18.65 -13.95
N TRP A 87 -12.41 -18.03 -13.48
CA TRP A 87 -12.60 -17.78 -12.04
C TRP A 87 -12.71 -19.06 -11.22
N THR A 88 -13.30 -20.13 -11.79
CA THR A 88 -13.30 -21.44 -11.14
C THR A 88 -11.88 -21.95 -10.92
N HIS A 89 -11.03 -21.89 -11.95
CA HIS A 89 -9.63 -22.29 -11.82
C HIS A 89 -8.88 -21.39 -10.84
N THR A 90 -9.07 -20.06 -10.91
CA THR A 90 -8.47 -19.11 -9.96
C THR A 90 -8.78 -19.48 -8.51
N PHE A 91 -10.02 -19.83 -8.19
CA PHE A 91 -10.37 -20.23 -6.81
C PHE A 91 -9.79 -21.60 -6.43
N VAL A 92 -9.63 -22.53 -7.38
CA VAL A 92 -8.98 -23.82 -7.13
C VAL A 92 -7.48 -23.64 -6.88
N ASP A 93 -6.80 -22.82 -7.68
CA ASP A 93 -5.37 -22.50 -7.51
C ASP A 93 -5.15 -21.84 -6.14
N LEU A 94 -5.91 -20.78 -5.81
CA LEU A 94 -5.80 -20.11 -4.51
C LEU A 94 -6.10 -21.04 -3.34
N LEU A 95 -7.08 -21.93 -3.47
CA LEU A 95 -7.34 -22.96 -2.46
C LEU A 95 -6.14 -23.90 -2.27
N SER A 96 -5.52 -24.31 -3.38
CA SER A 96 -4.35 -25.20 -3.36
C SER A 96 -3.13 -24.53 -2.73
N ASP A 97 -2.99 -23.21 -2.93
CA ASP A 97 -1.95 -22.38 -2.31
C ASP A 97 -2.25 -22.06 -0.82
N GLY A 98 -3.34 -22.59 -0.26
CA GLY A 98 -3.70 -22.40 1.15
C GLY A 98 -4.49 -21.12 1.44
N TYR A 99 -5.01 -20.46 0.41
CA TYR A 99 -5.77 -19.22 0.48
C TYR A 99 -7.24 -19.43 0.02
N PRO A 100 -8.08 -20.12 0.81
CA PRO A 100 -9.47 -20.36 0.41
C PRO A 100 -10.28 -19.04 0.36
N PHE A 101 -10.76 -18.69 -0.83
CA PHE A 101 -11.64 -17.53 -1.03
C PHE A 101 -13.10 -17.93 -1.21
N SER A 102 -13.98 -17.37 -0.38
CA SER A 102 -15.41 -17.26 -0.74
C SER A 102 -15.60 -16.12 -1.75
N ARG A 103 -16.71 -16.10 -2.49
CA ARG A 103 -17.01 -14.97 -3.41
C ARG A 103 -17.08 -13.62 -2.69
N SER A 104 -17.63 -13.58 -1.48
CA SER A 104 -17.69 -12.36 -0.66
C SER A 104 -16.28 -11.90 -0.30
N THR A 105 -15.46 -12.82 0.18
CA THR A 105 -14.07 -12.56 0.54
C THR A 105 -13.22 -12.13 -0.67
N ALA A 106 -13.44 -12.74 -1.83
CA ALA A 106 -12.78 -12.37 -3.08
C ALA A 106 -13.19 -10.96 -3.54
N THR A 107 -14.46 -10.60 -3.37
CA THR A 107 -14.94 -9.22 -3.65
C THR A 107 -14.25 -8.22 -2.74
N GLN A 108 -14.12 -8.54 -1.45
CA GLN A 108 -13.45 -7.67 -0.49
C GLN A 108 -11.95 -7.53 -0.77
N ALA A 109 -11.26 -8.62 -1.14
CA ALA A 109 -9.86 -8.58 -1.55
C ALA A 109 -9.66 -7.75 -2.81
N LEU A 110 -10.50 -7.95 -3.83
CA LEU A 110 -10.46 -7.17 -5.07
C LEU A 110 -10.71 -5.68 -4.80
N ALA A 111 -11.70 -5.35 -3.98
CA ALA A 111 -11.97 -3.99 -3.56
C ALA A 111 -10.80 -3.38 -2.77
N TRP A 112 -10.13 -4.17 -1.92
CA TRP A 112 -8.98 -3.72 -1.14
C TRP A 112 -7.77 -3.42 -2.02
N ASP A 113 -7.39 -4.37 -2.87
CA ASP A 113 -6.22 -4.27 -3.75
C ASP A 113 -6.36 -3.15 -4.76
N LEU A 114 -7.57 -2.95 -5.29
CA LEU A 114 -7.84 -1.86 -6.21
C LEU A 114 -8.13 -0.54 -5.50
N GLY A 115 -8.09 -0.47 -4.17
CA GLY A 115 -8.24 0.77 -3.43
C GLY A 115 -9.67 1.34 -3.38
N MET A 116 -10.68 0.48 -3.52
CA MET A 116 -12.10 0.82 -3.42
C MET A 116 -12.62 0.77 -1.97
N THR A 117 -11.72 0.61 -0.99
CA THR A 117 -12.07 0.52 0.44
C THR A 117 -11.61 1.77 1.20
N ASN A 118 -12.22 2.02 2.36
CA ASN A 118 -11.94 3.22 3.17
C ASN A 118 -10.87 2.92 4.23
N GLY A 119 -10.28 3.95 4.84
CA GLY A 119 -9.29 3.81 5.91
C GLY A 119 -9.87 3.14 7.16
N TYR A 120 -11.14 3.42 7.45
CA TYR A 120 -11.90 2.86 8.56
C TYR A 120 -13.17 2.16 8.07
N PRO A 121 -13.26 0.81 8.13
CA PRO A 121 -14.45 0.08 7.68
C PRO A 121 -15.63 0.14 8.67
N GLY A 122 -15.58 0.97 9.73
CA GLY A 122 -16.67 1.09 10.71
C GLY A 122 -16.74 -0.03 11.75
N ALA A 123 -15.81 -1.00 11.75
CA ALA A 123 -15.75 -2.06 12.75
C ALA A 123 -15.04 -1.56 14.02
N VAL A 124 -15.78 -1.57 15.13
CA VAL A 124 -15.40 -1.04 16.45
C VAL A 124 -14.09 -1.64 17.00
N ASP A 125 -13.77 -2.89 16.66
CA ASP A 125 -12.57 -3.59 17.15
C ASP A 125 -11.27 -3.23 16.42
N SER A 126 -11.33 -2.47 15.33
CA SER A 126 -10.14 -2.11 14.54
C SER A 126 -9.26 -1.04 15.20
N ALA A 127 -9.75 -0.38 16.25
CA ALA A 127 -9.04 0.67 16.99
C ALA A 127 -7.93 0.12 17.90
N HIS A 128 -8.02 -1.14 18.37
CA HIS A 128 -7.06 -1.70 19.32
C HIS A 128 -5.72 -2.11 18.70
N LEU A 129 -5.63 -2.14 17.36
CA LEU A 129 -4.40 -2.43 16.62
C LEU A 129 -3.78 -1.19 15.95
N ALA A 130 -4.42 -0.03 16.09
CA ALA A 130 -3.95 1.20 15.47
C ALA A 130 -2.88 1.86 16.35
N PRO A 131 -1.74 2.28 15.77
CA PRO A 131 -0.77 3.14 16.45
C PRO A 131 -1.43 4.39 17.06
N ASP A 132 -1.01 4.79 18.26
CA ASP A 132 -1.46 6.06 18.82
C ASP A 132 -0.53 7.18 18.36
N LEU A 133 -0.97 7.97 17.38
CA LEU A 133 -0.24 9.13 16.88
C LEU A 133 -0.64 10.46 17.53
N GLY A 134 -1.52 10.45 18.53
CA GLY A 134 -2.10 11.66 19.11
C GLY A 134 -3.15 12.35 18.21
N ALA A 135 -3.55 11.70 17.12
CA ALA A 135 -4.62 12.12 16.23
C ALA A 135 -5.58 10.96 15.96
N ARG A 136 -6.88 11.21 16.10
CA ARG A 136 -7.94 10.19 16.20
C ARG A 136 -7.89 9.13 15.10
N TRP A 137 -7.60 9.54 13.86
CA TRP A 137 -7.68 8.67 12.69
C TRP A 137 -6.32 8.29 12.10
N ALA A 138 -5.25 8.98 12.47
CA ALA A 138 -3.93 8.77 11.90
C ALA A 138 -3.41 7.34 12.11
N GLY A 139 -3.69 6.76 13.28
CA GLY A 139 -3.36 5.37 13.59
C GLY A 139 -4.01 4.37 12.65
N THR A 140 -5.31 4.53 12.35
CA THR A 140 -6.03 3.62 11.47
C THR A 140 -5.47 3.67 10.05
N GLN A 141 -5.12 4.86 9.58
CA GLN A 141 -4.49 5.07 8.27
C GLN A 141 -3.12 4.36 8.20
N LEU A 142 -2.27 4.52 9.23
CA LEU A 142 -0.98 3.82 9.30
C LEU A 142 -1.12 2.30 9.37
N ALA A 143 -2.05 1.81 10.18
CA ALA A 143 -2.30 0.38 10.31
C ALA A 143 -2.75 -0.23 8.98
N LYS A 144 -3.54 0.51 8.19
CA LYS A 144 -3.93 0.10 6.84
C LYS A 144 -2.78 0.17 5.85
N ALA A 145 -1.95 1.20 5.93
CA ALA A 145 -0.74 1.34 5.11
C ALA A 145 0.34 0.30 5.46
N GLY A 146 0.23 -0.36 6.63
CA GLY A 146 1.23 -1.31 7.11
C GLY A 146 2.56 -0.63 7.40
N VAL A 147 2.56 0.54 8.05
CA VAL A 147 3.77 1.27 8.45
C VAL A 147 3.80 1.43 9.96
N THR A 148 4.93 1.10 10.60
CA THR A 148 5.10 1.26 12.04
C THR A 148 5.00 2.71 12.49
N GLU A 149 4.52 2.91 13.71
CA GLU A 149 4.50 4.22 14.35
C GLU A 149 5.89 4.86 14.40
N ALA A 150 6.92 4.08 14.73
CA ALA A 150 8.29 4.57 14.89
C ALA A 150 8.83 5.16 13.58
N ILE A 151 8.68 4.42 12.46
CA ILE A 151 9.11 4.88 11.14
C ILE A 151 8.28 6.09 10.72
N ALA A 152 6.95 6.04 10.92
CA ALA A 152 6.08 7.14 10.54
C ALA A 152 6.44 8.44 11.29
N ARG A 153 6.63 8.39 12.61
CA ARG A 153 7.05 9.55 13.41
C ARG A 153 8.43 10.05 13.01
N LYS A 154 9.38 9.15 12.75
CA LYS A 154 10.72 9.52 12.32
C LYS A 154 10.70 10.28 11.00
N ALA A 155 10.00 9.76 10.00
CA ALA A 155 9.94 10.38 8.68
C ALA A 155 9.30 11.77 8.70
N ILE A 156 8.17 11.96 9.39
CA ILE A 156 7.55 13.30 9.50
C ILE A 156 8.37 14.25 10.37
N GLY A 157 9.06 13.75 11.41
CA GLY A 157 9.97 14.53 12.22
C GLY A 157 11.17 15.07 11.43
N LEU A 158 11.73 14.26 10.53
CA LEU A 158 12.86 14.65 9.67
C LEU A 158 12.44 15.61 8.55
N ALA A 159 11.28 15.39 7.94
CA ALA A 159 10.78 16.24 6.84
C ALA A 159 10.21 17.57 7.34
N GLY A 160 9.67 17.60 8.56
CA GLY A 160 8.92 18.72 9.11
C GLY A 160 7.43 18.66 8.74
N GLN A 161 6.62 19.36 9.52
CA GLN A 161 5.15 19.28 9.42
C GLN A 161 4.60 19.72 8.06
N GLY A 162 5.26 20.64 7.34
CA GLY A 162 4.80 21.13 6.04
C GLY A 162 5.04 20.19 4.85
N ALA A 163 5.84 19.14 5.01
CA ALA A 163 6.30 18.27 3.91
C ALA A 163 5.78 16.83 4.04
N TYR A 164 4.52 16.68 4.46
CA TYR A 164 3.95 15.38 4.79
C TYR A 164 3.79 14.42 3.60
N ALA A 165 3.52 14.92 2.38
CA ALA A 165 3.47 14.06 1.21
C ALA A 165 4.87 13.51 0.89
N VAL A 166 5.90 14.35 1.02
CA VAL A 166 7.31 13.95 0.88
C VAL A 166 7.69 12.94 1.97
N ALA A 167 7.35 13.20 3.23
CA ALA A 167 7.64 12.32 4.35
C ALA A 167 7.05 10.91 4.16
N ALA A 168 5.84 10.82 3.58
CA ALA A 168 5.13 9.56 3.40
C ALA A 168 5.87 8.59 2.48
N ASN A 169 6.52 9.11 1.43
CA ASN A 169 7.36 8.31 0.53
C ASN A 169 8.50 7.65 1.30
N TYR A 170 9.21 8.41 2.15
CA TYR A 170 10.32 7.87 2.92
C TYR A 170 9.87 6.90 4.00
N ALA A 171 8.74 7.17 4.66
CA ALA A 171 8.18 6.24 5.65
C ALA A 171 7.88 4.87 5.03
N VAL A 172 7.22 4.86 3.87
CA VAL A 172 6.92 3.61 3.15
C VAL A 172 8.21 2.95 2.64
N ALA A 173 9.16 3.71 2.08
CA ALA A 173 10.44 3.17 1.61
C ALA A 173 11.24 2.48 2.72
N VAL A 174 11.32 3.09 3.91
CA VAL A 174 12.00 2.51 5.06
C VAL A 174 11.26 1.27 5.56
N GLN A 175 9.93 1.31 5.59
CA GLN A 175 9.13 0.15 5.98
C GLN A 175 9.33 -1.02 5.02
N ILE A 176 9.29 -0.79 3.70
CA ILE A 176 9.60 -1.81 2.68
C ILE A 176 10.96 -2.46 2.93
N LEU A 177 11.99 -1.64 3.23
CA LEU A 177 13.33 -2.16 3.52
C LEU A 177 13.34 -3.03 4.77
N VAL A 178 12.64 -2.62 5.83
CA VAL A 178 12.50 -3.42 7.07
C VAL A 178 11.77 -4.73 6.79
N ASP A 179 10.68 -4.69 6.03
CA ASP A 179 9.88 -5.87 5.68
C ASP A 179 10.75 -6.86 4.88
N LYS A 180 11.49 -6.39 3.87
CA LYS A 180 12.43 -7.23 3.10
C LYS A 180 13.56 -7.80 3.94
N LEU A 181 14.16 -7.01 4.83
CA LEU A 181 15.22 -7.50 5.74
C LEU A 181 14.71 -8.62 6.65
N ALA A 182 13.42 -8.60 7.03
CA ALA A 182 12.81 -9.64 7.85
C ALA A 182 12.51 -10.94 7.08
N CYS A 183 12.47 -10.90 5.75
CA CYS A 183 12.21 -12.07 4.89
C CYS A 183 13.45 -12.91 4.57
N TYR A 184 14.65 -12.37 4.75
CA TYR A 184 15.92 -13.00 4.36
C TYR A 184 16.91 -13.05 5.53
N GLU A 185 17.80 -14.04 5.51
CA GLU A 185 18.85 -14.14 6.51
C GLU A 185 19.89 -13.03 6.32
N ALA A 186 20.49 -12.57 7.42
CA ALA A 186 21.43 -11.43 7.39
C ALA A 186 22.64 -11.65 6.46
N SER A 187 23.05 -12.90 6.25
CA SER A 187 24.12 -13.24 5.31
C SER A 187 23.73 -13.06 3.83
N GLU A 188 22.44 -13.02 3.51
CA GLU A 188 21.91 -12.86 2.15
C GLU A 188 21.71 -11.40 1.76
N TRP A 189 21.59 -10.50 2.74
CA TRP A 189 21.30 -9.08 2.48
C TRP A 189 22.26 -8.43 1.48
N PRO A 190 23.59 -8.62 1.56
CA PRO A 190 24.51 -7.96 0.62
C PRO A 190 24.34 -8.40 -0.83
N SER A 191 24.06 -9.69 -1.09
CA SER A 191 23.86 -10.20 -2.45
C SER A 191 22.54 -9.75 -3.06
N LEU A 192 21.52 -9.53 -2.22
CA LEU A 192 20.24 -8.95 -2.58
C LEU A 192 20.25 -7.41 -2.61
N GLY A 193 21.37 -6.78 -2.25
CA GLY A 193 21.50 -5.33 -2.18
C GLY A 193 20.68 -4.68 -1.05
N LEU A 194 20.26 -5.44 -0.04
CA LEU A 194 19.56 -4.98 1.16
C LEU A 194 20.56 -4.38 2.18
N ARG A 195 20.20 -3.24 2.78
CA ARG A 195 21.13 -2.40 3.56
C ARG A 195 20.51 -1.99 4.90
N ASP A 196 20.70 -2.81 5.93
CA ASP A 196 20.20 -2.53 7.29
C ASP A 196 20.83 -1.26 7.90
N ASP A 197 22.09 -0.97 7.56
CA ASP A 197 22.81 0.22 8.00
C ASP A 197 22.11 1.53 7.60
N ILE A 198 21.33 1.52 6.51
CA ILE A 198 20.51 2.65 6.07
C ILE A 198 19.30 2.84 7.00
N VAL A 199 18.62 1.75 7.39
CA VAL A 199 17.52 1.81 8.36
C VAL A 199 18.03 2.37 9.69
N GLN A 200 19.16 1.86 10.17
CA GLN A 200 19.76 2.30 11.43
C GLN A 200 20.08 3.80 11.40
N ARG A 201 20.74 4.30 10.34
CA ARG A 201 21.03 5.74 10.18
C ARG A 201 19.76 6.57 10.08
N PHE A 202 18.76 6.12 9.31
CA PHE A 202 17.48 6.82 9.18
C PHE A 202 16.78 6.96 10.54
N MET A 203 16.73 5.88 11.32
CA MET A 203 16.09 5.87 12.64
C MET A 203 16.88 6.63 13.70
N ALA A 204 18.22 6.63 13.61
CA ALA A 204 19.09 7.35 14.54
C ALA A 204 19.17 8.87 14.27
N ALA A 205 18.87 9.33 13.05
CA ALA A 205 18.99 10.74 12.70
C ALA A 205 18.03 11.63 13.50
N ASN A 206 18.55 12.73 14.02
CA ASN A 206 17.78 13.79 14.70
C ASN A 206 17.34 14.88 13.73
N ALA A 207 18.11 15.08 12.66
CA ALA A 207 17.82 16.04 11.61
C ALA A 207 18.17 15.46 10.24
N LEU A 208 17.48 15.92 9.21
CA LEU A 208 17.69 15.46 7.84
C LEU A 208 19.14 15.69 7.34
N GLY A 209 19.83 16.72 7.85
CA GLY A 209 21.22 17.00 7.51
C GLY A 209 22.21 15.90 7.90
N GLU A 210 21.83 15.02 8.83
CA GLU A 210 22.66 13.89 9.28
C GLU A 210 22.59 12.69 8.31
N LEU A 211 21.58 12.64 7.45
CA LEU A 211 21.42 11.59 6.44
C LEU A 211 22.27 11.88 5.21
N ARG A 212 22.82 10.84 4.59
CA ARG A 212 23.61 10.95 3.36
C ARG A 212 22.69 10.97 2.14
N ASP A 213 23.12 11.62 1.05
CA ASP A 213 22.33 11.62 -0.20
C ASP A 213 22.13 10.20 -0.72
N TYR A 214 23.17 9.38 -0.58
CA TYR A 214 23.12 7.97 -0.91
C TYR A 214 21.96 7.24 -0.19
N ASP A 215 21.77 7.47 1.12
CA ASP A 215 20.73 6.81 1.91
C ASP A 215 19.33 7.20 1.39
N LEU A 216 19.13 8.50 1.10
CA LEU A 216 17.87 9.00 0.58
C LEU A 216 17.59 8.50 -0.84
N ILE A 217 18.61 8.48 -1.71
CA ILE A 217 18.50 7.96 -3.08
C ILE A 217 18.18 6.47 -3.05
N TYR A 218 18.87 5.69 -2.21
CA TYR A 218 18.63 4.26 -2.07
C TYR A 218 17.18 3.96 -1.71
N LEU A 219 16.64 4.65 -0.69
CA LEU A 219 15.25 4.49 -0.27
C LEU A 219 14.26 4.87 -1.38
N MET A 220 14.51 5.97 -2.11
CA MET A 220 13.65 6.38 -3.22
C MET A 220 13.72 5.43 -4.43
N ARG A 221 14.89 4.81 -4.70
CA ARG A 221 15.01 3.78 -5.73
C ARG A 221 14.29 2.50 -5.36
N MET A 222 14.35 2.11 -4.09
CA MET A 222 13.58 0.98 -3.58
C MET A 222 12.07 1.23 -3.71
N LEU A 223 11.60 2.40 -3.30
CA LEU A 223 10.19 2.79 -3.48
C LEU A 223 9.79 2.82 -4.96
N GLN A 224 10.63 3.38 -5.84
CA GLN A 224 10.37 3.41 -7.26
C GLN A 224 10.22 2.00 -7.86
N ALA A 225 11.07 1.06 -7.45
CA ALA A 225 10.94 -0.34 -7.86
C ALA A 225 9.59 -0.92 -7.40
N GLU A 226 9.24 -0.74 -6.12
CA GLU A 226 7.97 -1.22 -5.54
C GLU A 226 6.71 -0.54 -6.10
N LEU A 227 6.82 0.67 -6.63
CA LEU A 227 5.74 1.33 -7.36
C LEU A 227 5.55 0.77 -8.78
N SER A 228 6.57 0.08 -9.29
CA SER A 228 6.61 -0.46 -10.66
C SER A 228 6.17 -1.91 -10.75
N THR A 229 6.04 -2.57 -9.60
CA THR A 229 5.66 -3.97 -9.48
C THR A 229 4.26 -4.08 -8.89
N TRP A 230 3.54 -5.12 -9.28
CA TRP A 230 2.35 -5.51 -8.54
C TRP A 230 2.74 -6.39 -7.36
N HIS A 231 2.37 -5.95 -6.16
CA HIS A 231 2.46 -6.72 -4.92
C HIS A 231 1.11 -6.57 -4.21
N ALA A 232 0.35 -7.66 -4.12
CA ALA A 232 -0.91 -7.70 -3.40
C ALA A 232 -1.11 -9.05 -2.72
N GLY A 233 -1.94 -9.05 -1.69
CA GLY A 233 -2.33 -10.27 -0.98
C GLY A 233 -1.37 -10.79 0.06
N GLU A 234 -0.29 -10.07 0.33
CA GLU A 234 0.51 -10.28 1.54
C GLU A 234 -0.20 -9.71 2.77
N MET A 235 0.25 -10.14 3.95
CA MET A 235 -0.24 -9.61 5.22
C MET A 235 0.81 -8.65 5.79
N ASN A 236 0.38 -7.46 6.18
CA ASN A 236 1.22 -6.54 6.90
C ASN A 236 1.38 -6.98 8.38
N MET A 237 2.28 -6.31 9.09
CA MET A 237 2.57 -6.58 10.51
C MET A 237 1.39 -6.41 11.47
N TYR A 238 0.31 -5.76 11.04
CA TYR A 238 -0.94 -5.61 11.83
C TYR A 238 -1.92 -6.75 11.56
N GLY A 239 -1.51 -7.80 10.83
CA GLY A 239 -2.37 -8.91 10.45
C GLY A 239 -3.49 -8.49 9.50
N ARG A 240 -3.28 -7.42 8.72
CA ARG A 240 -4.20 -6.95 7.68
C ARG A 240 -3.60 -7.23 6.31
N ARG A 241 -4.44 -7.42 5.29
CA ARG A 241 -3.98 -7.47 3.91
C ARG A 241 -3.24 -6.18 3.57
N GLU A 242 -2.06 -6.30 2.99
CA GLU A 242 -1.27 -5.15 2.57
C GLU A 242 -1.95 -4.42 1.41
N LEU A 243 -1.81 -3.09 1.38
CA LEU A 243 -2.22 -2.28 0.23
C LEU A 243 -1.09 -2.25 -0.80
N PRO A 244 -1.38 -2.15 -2.12
CA PRO A 244 -0.36 -1.80 -3.10
C PRO A 244 0.40 -0.52 -2.72
N THR A 245 1.69 -0.47 -3.07
CA THR A 245 2.65 0.56 -2.64
C THR A 245 2.15 1.99 -2.79
N ALA A 246 1.53 2.34 -3.93
CA ALA A 246 0.99 3.67 -4.17
C ALA A 246 -0.08 4.07 -3.14
N LEU A 247 -0.96 3.12 -2.80
CA LEU A 247 -2.02 3.32 -1.80
C LEU A 247 -1.46 3.37 -0.37
N ARG A 248 -0.39 2.62 -0.08
CA ARG A 248 0.35 2.72 1.21
C ARG A 248 0.86 4.15 1.40
N VAL A 249 1.55 4.71 0.40
CA VAL A 249 2.10 6.08 0.44
C VAL A 249 0.98 7.10 0.67
N ALA A 250 -0.10 7.01 -0.10
CA ALA A 250 -1.24 7.92 0.05
C ALA A 250 -1.88 7.84 1.45
N ARG A 251 -2.00 6.64 2.03
CA ARG A 251 -2.54 6.44 3.38
C ARG A 251 -1.62 6.97 4.48
N VAL A 252 -0.30 6.84 4.33
CA VAL A 252 0.65 7.48 5.26
C VAL A 252 0.57 9.00 5.16
N ALA A 253 0.48 9.56 3.95
CA ALA A 253 0.30 11.00 3.78
C ALA A 253 -1.00 11.50 4.41
N ALA A 254 -2.07 10.72 4.31
CA ALA A 254 -3.33 11.01 4.98
C ALA A 254 -3.20 10.97 6.52
N ALA A 255 -2.48 9.99 7.06
CA ALA A 255 -2.19 9.94 8.50
C ALA A 255 -1.47 11.21 8.98
N TYR A 256 -0.47 11.67 8.24
CA TYR A 256 0.25 12.91 8.57
C TYR A 256 -0.61 14.16 8.44
N ARG A 257 -1.53 14.19 7.47
CA ARG A 257 -2.50 15.28 7.36
C ARG A 257 -3.44 15.30 8.58
N ASP A 258 -3.95 14.14 9.00
CA ASP A 258 -4.76 14.02 10.21
C ASP A 258 -4.01 14.49 11.47
N MET A 259 -2.70 14.25 11.55
CA MET A 259 -1.86 14.71 12.67
C MET A 259 -1.71 16.23 12.77
N GLN A 260 -1.88 16.98 11.67
CA GLN A 260 -1.82 18.44 11.69
C GLN A 260 -3.12 19.08 12.18
N GLY A 261 -4.21 18.31 12.19
CA GLY A 261 -5.55 18.82 12.45
C GLY A 261 -6.11 19.63 11.27
N TYR A 262 -7.37 20.03 11.46
CA TYR A 262 -8.17 20.71 10.46
C TYR A 262 -8.73 22.01 11.05
N ALA A 263 -8.87 23.05 10.22
CA ALA A 263 -9.58 24.27 10.62
C ALA A 263 -11.06 23.97 10.91
N HIS A 264 -11.66 23.12 10.08
CA HIS A 264 -12.95 22.48 10.31
C HIS A 264 -12.76 20.98 10.09
N ASP A 265 -12.99 20.17 11.13
CA ASP A 265 -12.83 18.72 11.04
C ASP A 265 -13.81 18.17 9.98
N PRO A 266 -13.31 17.59 8.87
CA PRO A 266 -14.17 17.06 7.83
C PRO A 266 -14.79 15.72 8.24
N CYS A 267 -14.38 15.16 9.38
CA CYS A 267 -14.87 13.89 9.90
C CYS A 267 -15.75 14.10 11.13
N THR A 268 -16.84 13.34 11.20
CA THR A 268 -17.63 13.13 12.40
C THR A 268 -16.83 12.36 13.46
N GLN A 269 -17.33 12.33 14.70
CA GLN A 269 -16.71 11.56 15.79
C GLN A 269 -16.59 10.05 15.48
N GLY A 270 -17.47 9.50 14.64
CA GLY A 270 -17.43 8.10 14.21
C GLY A 270 -16.56 7.84 12.97
N GLY A 271 -15.80 8.84 12.50
CA GLY A 271 -14.89 8.69 11.36
C GLY A 271 -15.60 8.67 10.01
N ARG A 272 -16.86 9.10 9.97
CA ARG A 272 -17.61 9.34 8.71
C ARG A 272 -17.41 10.78 8.25
N HIS A 273 -17.44 11.02 6.94
CA HIS A 273 -17.41 12.38 6.41
C HIS A 273 -18.61 13.21 6.91
N ASP A 274 -18.36 14.46 7.32
CA ASP A 274 -19.40 15.43 7.59
C ASP A 274 -19.82 16.09 6.28
N ARG A 275 -21.04 15.79 5.81
CA ARG A 275 -21.56 16.28 4.53
C ARG A 275 -21.63 17.80 4.40
N SER A 276 -21.61 18.54 5.50
CA SER A 276 -21.68 20.01 5.47
C SER A 276 -20.32 20.66 5.17
N VAL A 277 -19.23 20.06 5.64
CA VAL A 277 -17.88 20.66 5.61
C VAL A 277 -16.85 19.85 4.84
N ALA A 278 -17.04 18.54 4.66
CA ALA A 278 -16.12 17.70 3.91
C ALA A 278 -16.14 18.04 2.41
N ALA A 279 -14.97 17.96 1.79
CA ALA A 279 -14.84 17.98 0.34
C ALA A 279 -15.57 16.78 -0.29
N THR A 280 -16.14 16.96 -1.48
CA THR A 280 -16.78 15.87 -2.24
C THR A 280 -15.93 15.37 -3.41
N LEU A 281 -14.80 16.03 -3.66
CA LEU A 281 -13.86 15.71 -4.73
C LEU A 281 -12.43 15.68 -4.16
N PRO A 282 -11.53 14.82 -4.68
CA PRO A 282 -10.15 14.75 -4.20
C PRO A 282 -9.32 16.02 -4.49
N THR A 283 -9.76 16.79 -5.47
CA THR A 283 -9.10 18.00 -5.97
C THR A 283 -9.68 19.30 -5.41
N ASP A 284 -10.64 19.22 -4.47
CA ASP A 284 -11.21 20.41 -3.83
C ASP A 284 -10.15 21.08 -2.95
N THR A 285 -9.82 22.33 -3.27
CA THR A 285 -8.85 23.14 -2.53
C THR A 285 -9.48 24.01 -1.44
N THR A 286 -10.81 24.07 -1.39
CA THR A 286 -11.58 24.91 -0.47
C THR A 286 -12.01 24.17 0.79
N LYS A 287 -12.19 22.85 0.68
CA LYS A 287 -12.59 21.96 1.78
C LYS A 287 -11.59 20.85 1.98
N SER A 288 -11.47 20.36 3.21
CA SER A 288 -10.68 19.16 3.49
C SER A 288 -11.53 17.90 3.31
N MET A 289 -10.93 16.82 2.81
CA MET A 289 -11.59 15.52 2.77
C MET A 289 -11.57 14.86 4.16
N CYS A 290 -12.60 14.09 4.50
CA CYS A 290 -12.49 13.10 5.56
C CYS A 290 -11.65 11.91 5.07
N LEU A 291 -10.32 12.00 5.19
CA LEU A 291 -9.41 11.06 4.55
C LEU A 291 -9.57 9.62 5.07
N VAL A 292 -10.04 9.44 6.31
CA VAL A 292 -10.28 8.11 6.88
C VAL A 292 -11.51 7.42 6.28
N ASP A 293 -12.53 8.19 5.88
CA ASP A 293 -13.75 7.68 5.23
C ASP A 293 -13.62 7.66 3.70
N ALA A 294 -12.67 8.38 3.12
CA ALA A 294 -12.44 8.34 1.68
C ALA A 294 -11.89 6.97 1.23
N THR A 295 -12.26 6.53 0.04
CA THR A 295 -11.68 5.34 -0.63
C THR A 295 -10.18 5.53 -0.85
N ASP A 296 -9.39 4.45 -0.86
CA ASP A 296 -7.93 4.54 -1.06
C ASP A 296 -7.57 5.21 -2.40
N ARG A 297 -8.34 4.95 -3.47
CA ARG A 297 -8.20 5.63 -4.77
C ARG A 297 -8.39 7.14 -4.66
N SER A 298 -9.40 7.58 -3.91
CA SER A 298 -9.65 9.00 -3.71
C SER A 298 -8.55 9.65 -2.88
N VAL A 299 -8.04 8.94 -1.87
CA VAL A 299 -6.88 9.40 -1.08
C VAL A 299 -5.62 9.45 -1.94
N LEU A 300 -5.42 8.51 -2.87
CA LEU A 300 -4.31 8.56 -3.83
C LEU A 300 -4.40 9.80 -4.73
N ALA A 301 -5.57 10.09 -5.31
CA ALA A 301 -5.77 11.27 -6.14
C ALA A 301 -5.50 12.59 -5.37
N TRP A 302 -5.99 12.67 -4.13
CA TRP A 302 -5.69 13.79 -3.22
C TRP A 302 -4.20 13.90 -2.91
N TYR A 303 -3.55 12.77 -2.59
CA TYR A 303 -2.13 12.72 -2.29
C TYR A 303 -1.29 13.24 -3.47
N LEU A 304 -1.62 12.85 -4.70
CA LEU A 304 -0.86 13.29 -5.88
C LEU A 304 -0.97 14.80 -6.10
N THR A 305 -2.17 15.37 -5.95
CA THR A 305 -2.38 16.83 -6.00
C THR A 305 -1.58 17.54 -4.92
N THR A 306 -1.59 16.99 -3.70
CA THR A 306 -0.87 17.55 -2.55
C THR A 306 0.65 17.42 -2.71
N PHE A 307 1.11 16.31 -3.27
CA PHE A 307 2.51 16.05 -3.54
C PHE A 307 3.05 17.01 -4.59
N ASP A 308 2.32 17.26 -5.68
CA ASP A 308 2.71 18.29 -6.65
C ASP A 308 2.79 19.67 -5.96
N ALA A 309 1.76 20.05 -5.19
CA ALA A 309 1.76 21.32 -4.46
C ALA A 309 2.92 21.47 -3.46
N GLN A 310 3.43 20.37 -2.88
CA GLN A 310 4.58 20.38 -1.95
C GLN A 310 5.94 20.25 -2.62
N THR A 311 5.99 19.80 -3.87
CA THR A 311 7.26 19.54 -4.57
C THR A 311 7.51 20.48 -5.74
N ASN A 312 6.48 21.20 -6.19
CA ASN A 312 6.58 22.20 -7.24
C ASN A 312 7.10 23.54 -6.66
N PRO A 313 8.29 24.01 -7.09
CA PRO A 313 8.88 25.26 -6.61
C PRO A 313 8.03 26.50 -6.93
N GLU A 314 7.14 26.43 -7.93
CA GLU A 314 6.25 27.54 -8.29
C GLU A 314 5.08 27.69 -7.32
N HIS A 315 4.67 26.59 -6.68
CA HIS A 315 3.55 26.56 -5.73
C HIS A 315 4.01 26.64 -4.27
N THR A 316 5.28 26.36 -3.98
CA THR A 316 5.77 26.25 -2.60
C THR A 316 6.36 27.55 -2.06
N ASN A 317 5.58 28.28 -1.27
CA ASN A 317 6.11 29.26 -0.29
C ASN A 317 6.53 28.58 1.04
N PHE A 318 6.41 27.26 1.14
CA PHE A 318 6.40 26.51 2.42
C PHE A 318 7.68 25.72 2.74
N VAL A 319 8.73 25.80 1.93
CA VAL A 319 9.86 24.87 2.11
C VAL A 319 10.84 25.38 3.17
N VAL A 320 10.76 24.78 4.37
CA VAL A 320 11.87 24.77 5.32
C VAL A 320 13.06 24.09 4.62
N ALA A 321 14.25 24.70 4.66
CA ALA A 321 15.44 24.25 3.91
C ALA A 321 15.73 22.72 3.93
N PRO A 322 15.46 21.96 5.00
CA PRO A 322 15.59 20.51 5.00
C PRO A 322 14.70 19.81 3.96
N ALA A 323 13.41 20.14 3.90
CA ALA A 323 12.45 19.46 3.03
C ALA A 323 12.79 19.60 1.52
N MET A 324 13.50 20.66 1.12
CA MET A 324 13.95 20.85 -0.28
C MET A 324 14.81 19.69 -0.77
N ARG A 325 15.69 19.16 0.09
CA ARG A 325 16.59 18.07 -0.27
C ARG A 325 15.84 16.77 -0.54
N MET A 326 14.93 16.38 0.36
CA MET A 326 14.05 15.23 0.16
C MET A 326 13.14 15.43 -1.05
N THR A 327 12.56 16.64 -1.18
CA THR A 327 11.71 17.04 -2.31
C THR A 327 12.41 16.82 -3.66
N ARG A 328 13.66 17.28 -3.80
CA ARG A 328 14.43 17.12 -5.03
C ARG A 328 14.63 15.65 -5.42
N LEU A 329 14.79 14.77 -4.44
CA LEU A 329 15.05 13.35 -4.66
C LEU A 329 13.77 12.53 -4.87
N VAL A 330 12.65 12.95 -4.27
CA VAL A 330 11.36 12.27 -4.41
C VAL A 330 10.58 12.73 -5.64
N ARG A 331 10.74 13.97 -6.11
CA ARG A 331 10.04 14.49 -7.30
C ARG A 331 10.12 13.59 -8.55
N PRO A 332 11.27 12.96 -8.89
CA PRO A 332 11.33 12.05 -10.03
C PRO A 332 10.83 10.63 -9.72
N VAL A 333 10.42 10.34 -8.49
CA VAL A 333 9.92 9.01 -8.09
C VAL A 333 8.52 8.83 -8.65
N ARG A 334 8.43 7.93 -9.61
CA ARG A 334 7.20 7.48 -10.25
C ARG A 334 7.39 6.01 -10.65
N PRO A 335 6.29 5.24 -10.76
CA PRO A 335 6.35 3.93 -11.41
C PRO A 335 7.12 3.98 -12.73
N LEU A 336 8.05 3.05 -12.94
CA LEU A 336 8.92 3.00 -14.12
C LEU A 336 8.12 2.79 -15.41
N TRP A 337 7.02 2.03 -15.34
CA TRP A 337 6.16 1.74 -16.47
C TRP A 337 5.38 2.96 -16.99
N LEU A 338 5.31 4.05 -16.22
CA LEU A 338 4.73 5.31 -16.71
C LEU A 338 5.59 5.95 -17.81
N GLY A 339 6.87 5.57 -17.96
CA GLY A 339 7.69 5.94 -19.13
C GLY A 339 7.62 7.42 -19.53
N VAL A 340 7.11 7.66 -20.75
CA VAL A 340 6.97 8.97 -21.41
C VAL A 340 5.68 9.72 -21.09
N PHE A 341 4.78 9.13 -20.31
CA PHE A 341 3.47 9.69 -19.99
C PHE A 341 3.54 10.79 -18.92
N GLY A 342 2.58 11.73 -18.95
CA GLY A 342 2.45 12.83 -17.99
C GLY A 342 2.21 12.41 -16.52
N ASN A 343 2.53 13.31 -15.59
CA ASN A 343 2.44 13.07 -14.13
C ASN A 343 1.01 12.79 -13.64
N GLU A 344 0.00 13.30 -14.34
CA GLU A 344 -1.41 13.13 -13.99
C GLU A 344 -1.89 11.68 -14.07
N LEU A 345 -1.20 10.84 -14.85
CA LEU A 345 -1.55 9.43 -15.03
C LEU A 345 -1.18 8.54 -13.84
N GLN A 346 -0.44 9.05 -12.85
CA GLN A 346 -0.13 8.31 -11.64
C GLN A 346 -1.40 7.95 -10.85
N ALA A 347 -2.48 8.74 -10.96
CA ALA A 347 -3.77 8.44 -10.34
C ALA A 347 -4.42 7.16 -10.91
N HIS A 348 -4.01 6.73 -12.11
CA HIS A 348 -4.50 5.53 -12.76
C HIS A 348 -3.66 4.27 -12.47
N SER A 349 -2.64 4.35 -11.61
CA SER A 349 -1.76 3.22 -11.30
C SER A 349 -2.48 2.01 -10.69
N VAL A 350 -3.68 2.22 -10.16
CA VAL A 350 -4.52 1.19 -9.52
C VAL A 350 -5.77 0.86 -10.34
N ASN A 351 -5.87 1.38 -11.56
CA ASN A 351 -6.90 0.96 -12.51
C ASN A 351 -6.63 -0.48 -12.94
N LEU A 352 -7.70 -1.26 -13.09
CA LEU A 352 -7.59 -2.66 -13.45
C LEU A 352 -6.73 -2.85 -14.71
N GLU A 353 -6.92 -2.07 -15.79
CA GLU A 353 -6.15 -2.25 -17.04
C GLU A 353 -4.64 -2.09 -16.86
N VAL A 354 -4.23 -1.19 -15.96
CA VAL A 354 -2.81 -0.99 -15.63
C VAL A 354 -2.30 -2.17 -14.81
N VAL A 355 -3.04 -2.56 -13.78
CA VAL A 355 -2.67 -3.69 -12.90
C VAL A 355 -2.55 -4.98 -13.69
N GLU A 356 -3.52 -5.29 -14.57
CA GLU A 356 -3.51 -6.47 -15.43
C GLU A 356 -2.24 -6.50 -16.30
N SER A 357 -1.82 -5.36 -16.83
CA SER A 357 -0.58 -5.24 -17.61
C SER A 357 0.68 -5.50 -16.78
N LEU A 358 0.76 -5.00 -15.55
CA LEU A 358 1.92 -5.21 -14.70
C LEU A 358 2.04 -6.68 -14.28
N VAL A 359 0.92 -7.28 -13.90
CA VAL A 359 0.85 -8.68 -13.54
C VAL A 359 1.17 -9.58 -14.73
N ALA A 360 0.64 -9.26 -15.91
CA ALA A 360 0.94 -10.04 -17.12
C ALA A 360 2.43 -10.00 -17.48
N ASP A 361 3.06 -8.83 -17.38
CA ASP A 361 4.50 -8.64 -17.60
C ASP A 361 5.34 -9.43 -16.59
N GLN A 362 4.96 -9.41 -15.30
CA GLN A 362 5.64 -10.19 -14.25
C GLN A 362 5.50 -11.71 -14.40
N LEU A 363 4.39 -12.19 -14.97
CA LEU A 363 4.12 -13.61 -15.19
C LEU A 363 4.63 -14.16 -16.52
N ALA A 364 5.03 -13.28 -17.45
CA ALA A 364 5.60 -13.70 -18.73
C ALA A 364 6.96 -14.37 -18.48
N THR A 365 7.07 -15.65 -18.85
CA THR A 365 8.25 -16.49 -18.53
C THR A 365 8.78 -17.25 -19.74
N ASP A 366 8.07 -17.20 -20.87
CA ASP A 366 8.44 -17.80 -22.14
C ASP A 366 7.95 -16.94 -23.33
N ASP A 367 8.51 -17.15 -24.52
CA ASP A 367 8.18 -16.36 -25.73
C ASP A 367 6.68 -16.32 -26.04
N ALA A 368 5.95 -17.41 -25.76
CA ALA A 368 4.52 -17.51 -26.05
C ALA A 368 3.67 -16.69 -25.07
N SER A 369 4.04 -16.64 -23.80
CA SER A 369 3.42 -15.80 -22.77
C SER A 369 3.83 -14.34 -22.92
N GLU A 370 5.06 -14.05 -23.33
CA GLU A 370 5.54 -12.70 -23.65
C GLU A 370 4.69 -12.06 -24.77
N ALA A 371 4.47 -12.77 -25.88
CA ALA A 371 3.62 -12.29 -26.97
C ALA A 371 2.17 -12.02 -26.54
N LYS A 372 1.68 -12.77 -25.54
CA LYS A 372 0.34 -12.54 -24.95
C LYS A 372 0.35 -11.35 -23.99
N ALA A 373 1.37 -11.21 -23.16
CA ALA A 373 1.55 -10.08 -22.24
C ALA A 373 1.68 -8.76 -23.01
N GLU A 374 2.29 -8.77 -24.19
CA GLU A 374 2.40 -7.59 -25.07
C GLU A 374 1.02 -6.96 -25.37
N ARG A 375 -0.04 -7.77 -25.53
CA ARG A 375 -1.40 -7.25 -25.75
C ARG A 375 -1.91 -6.42 -24.57
N TYR A 376 -1.58 -6.83 -23.33
CA TYR A 376 -1.94 -6.06 -22.13
C TYR A 376 -1.17 -4.75 -22.08
N THR A 377 0.12 -4.79 -22.43
CA THR A 377 0.95 -3.59 -22.53
C THR A 377 0.44 -2.62 -23.59
N MET A 378 0.03 -3.11 -24.77
CA MET A 378 -0.59 -2.29 -25.80
C MET A 378 -1.91 -1.66 -25.32
N ARG A 379 -2.78 -2.43 -24.66
CA ARG A 379 -4.04 -1.90 -24.09
C ARG A 379 -3.77 -0.83 -23.04
N ARG A 380 -2.82 -1.07 -22.12
CA ARG A 380 -2.37 -0.08 -21.14
C ARG A 380 -1.93 1.19 -21.86
N ALA A 381 -1.10 1.10 -22.89
CA ALA A 381 -0.65 2.26 -23.65
C ALA A 381 -1.82 3.02 -24.29
N VAL A 382 -2.75 2.33 -24.95
CA VAL A 382 -3.96 2.95 -25.53
C VAL A 382 -4.82 3.63 -24.46
N PHE A 383 -5.02 2.97 -23.32
CA PHE A 383 -5.77 3.51 -22.19
C PHE A 383 -5.10 4.80 -21.66
N LEU A 384 -3.79 4.77 -21.44
CA LEU A 384 -3.04 5.94 -20.95
C LEU A 384 -3.03 7.08 -21.98
N CYS A 385 -2.82 6.80 -23.27
CA CYS A 385 -2.92 7.80 -24.35
C CYS A 385 -4.31 8.45 -24.39
N ALA A 386 -5.37 7.66 -24.26
CA ALA A 386 -6.74 8.18 -24.26
C ALA A 386 -7.01 9.09 -23.04
N LYS A 387 -6.38 8.81 -21.89
CA LYS A 387 -6.46 9.66 -20.70
C LYS A 387 -5.66 10.95 -20.85
N GLU A 388 -4.48 10.88 -21.47
CA GLU A 388 -3.62 12.04 -21.70
C GLU A 388 -4.22 13.03 -22.72
N ILE A 389 -4.95 12.56 -23.74
CA ILE A 389 -5.63 13.44 -24.72
C ILE A 389 -6.91 14.09 -24.15
N GLY A 390 -7.54 13.43 -23.17
CA GLY A 390 -8.81 13.87 -22.59
C GLY A 390 -8.69 14.73 -21.33
N ALA A 391 -7.48 14.90 -20.79
CA ALA A 391 -7.12 15.86 -19.75
C ALA A 391 -6.76 17.20 -20.39
#